data_AF-A0A1C5GYG8-F1
#
_entry.id   AF-A0A1C5GYG8-F1
#
_cell.length_a   1.000
_cell.length_b   1.000
_cell.length_c   1.000
_cell.angle_alpha   90.00
_cell.angle_beta   90.00
_cell.angle_gamma   90.00
#
_symmetry.space_group_name_H-M   'P 1'
#
loop_
_entity.id
_entity.type
_entity.pdbx_description
1 polymer ?
#
loop_
_entity_poly.entity_id
_entity_poly.type
_entity_poly.pdbx_seq_one_letter_code
_entity_poly.pdbx_strand_id
1 'polypeptide(L)'
;MIDTRRLDRAWLRRRALPAALLACWLVWAALAWWTAPRADDEAGLQRDLAAGRVLTITRAEGWDDSGPWARRPEPRFAEGGSTVVWARPDGRFHYAYVPAPVTDGEDGADPDPQPGADPGSPSPAATGASPDPDSGRFRDPWTDPLADPRALDATTHFGDTRADALADAATVIALVIGAAWLLTLLAGPPPVLGTRWYWFWIGLLPLGVGVLAWAYRECWRADAPATGSRRSGWSGLGWWIVGGIGVSLVVVGLGVVLGDDLVPSW
;
A
#
# COMPACT_ATOMS: atom_id res chain seq x y z
N MET A 1 -19.27 43.31 34.03
CA MET A 1 -18.72 42.03 34.54
C MET A 1 -18.80 41.02 33.40
N ILE A 2 -17.69 40.77 32.70
CA ILE A 2 -17.65 39.86 31.53
C ILE A 2 -17.59 38.42 32.06
N ASP A 3 -18.49 37.57 31.58
CA ASP A 3 -18.60 36.17 31.99
C ASP A 3 -17.48 35.33 31.37
N THR A 4 -16.39 35.17 32.11
CA THR A 4 -15.17 34.45 31.69
C THR A 4 -15.44 32.99 31.31
N ARG A 5 -16.50 32.37 31.86
CA ARG A 5 -16.84 30.95 31.59
C ARG A 5 -17.33 30.69 30.15
N ARG A 6 -17.87 31.70 29.45
CA ARG A 6 -18.31 31.53 28.04
C ARG A 6 -17.15 31.61 27.06
N LEU A 7 -16.14 32.43 27.35
CA LEU A 7 -14.94 32.57 26.52
C LEU A 7 -14.13 31.27 26.51
N ASP A 8 -14.03 30.59 27.65
CA ASP A 8 -13.31 29.31 27.76
C ASP A 8 -13.88 28.23 26.84
N ARG A 9 -15.21 28.09 26.77
CA ARG A 9 -15.84 27.04 25.92
C ARG A 9 -15.65 27.29 24.43
N ALA A 10 -15.75 28.55 23.99
CA ALA A 10 -15.57 28.88 22.57
C ALA A 10 -14.12 28.66 22.14
N TRP A 11 -13.17 29.03 23.00
CA TRP A 11 -11.74 28.80 22.78
C TRP A 11 -11.39 27.31 22.79
N LEU A 12 -11.89 26.56 23.78
CA LEU A 12 -11.73 25.10 23.85
C LEU A 12 -12.30 24.41 22.62
N ARG A 13 -13.49 24.78 22.14
CA ARG A 13 -14.08 24.19 20.92
C ARG A 13 -13.24 24.50 19.67
N ARG A 14 -12.65 25.69 19.57
CA ARG A 14 -11.78 26.06 18.44
C ARG A 14 -10.48 25.25 18.41
N ARG A 15 -9.90 24.91 19.57
CA ARG A 15 -8.66 24.11 19.65
C ARG A 15 -8.89 22.60 19.71
N ALA A 16 -10.04 22.16 20.23
CA ALA A 16 -10.36 20.75 20.34
C ALA A 16 -10.50 20.08 18.98
N LEU A 17 -11.11 20.75 17.99
CA LEU A 17 -11.27 20.19 16.65
C LEU A 17 -9.93 19.86 15.95
N PRO A 18 -8.97 20.80 15.79
CA PRO A 18 -7.69 20.48 15.15
C PRO A 18 -6.87 19.49 15.96
N ALA A 19 -6.94 19.53 17.29
CA ALA A 19 -6.28 18.55 18.14
C ALA A 19 -6.87 17.14 17.94
N ALA A 20 -8.19 17.01 17.88
CA ALA A 20 -8.88 15.75 17.60
C ALA A 20 -8.56 15.25 16.20
N LEU A 21 -8.53 16.13 15.19
CA LEU A 21 -8.16 15.77 13.82
C LEU A 21 -6.72 15.27 13.73
N LEU A 22 -5.78 15.96 14.41
CA LEU A 22 -4.39 15.51 14.50
C LEU A 22 -4.27 14.17 15.21
N ALA A 23 -4.98 13.98 16.33
CA ALA A 23 -4.99 12.71 17.05
C ALA A 23 -5.55 11.57 16.18
N CYS A 24 -6.68 11.79 15.50
CA CYS A 24 -7.23 10.83 14.55
C CYS A 24 -6.25 10.53 13.41
N TRP A 25 -5.57 11.54 12.88
CA TRP A 25 -4.56 11.35 11.84
C TRP A 25 -3.37 10.51 12.35
N LEU A 26 -2.88 10.76 13.57
CA LEU A 26 -1.80 9.97 14.16
C LEU A 26 -2.21 8.51 14.39
N VAL A 27 -3.43 8.28 14.88
CA VAL A 27 -3.98 6.93 15.05
C VAL A 27 -4.10 6.24 13.70
N TRP A 28 -4.65 6.93 12.69
CA TRP A 28 -4.72 6.41 11.32
C TRP A 28 -3.33 6.04 10.78
N ALA A 29 -2.36 6.95 10.88
CA ALA A 29 -1.01 6.74 10.37
C ALA A 29 -0.32 5.55 11.05
N ALA A 30 -0.49 5.41 12.38
CA ALA A 30 0.05 4.28 13.13
C ALA A 30 -0.60 2.95 12.71
N LEU A 31 -1.92 2.93 12.50
CA LEU A 31 -2.63 1.74 12.01
C LEU A 31 -2.21 1.37 10.60
N ALA A 32 -2.19 2.34 9.68
CA ALA A 32 -1.77 2.13 8.29
C ALA A 32 -0.33 1.63 8.20
N TRP A 33 0.58 2.17 9.02
CA TRP A 33 1.96 1.68 9.10
C TRP A 33 2.05 0.26 9.68
N TRP A 34 1.23 -0.05 10.69
CA TRP A 34 1.19 -1.38 11.29
C TRP A 34 0.66 -2.45 10.33
N THR A 35 -0.37 -2.13 9.54
CA THR A 35 -1.02 -3.07 8.61
C THR A 35 -0.36 -3.14 7.23
N ALA A 36 0.61 -2.27 6.94
CA ALA A 36 1.36 -2.32 5.69
C ALA A 36 2.11 -3.66 5.55
N PRO A 37 1.96 -4.36 4.40
CA PRO A 37 2.73 -5.56 4.10
C PRO A 37 4.23 -5.31 4.18
N ARG A 38 5.00 -6.28 4.66
CA ARG A 38 6.46 -6.18 4.79
C ARG A 38 7.14 -7.10 3.80
N ALA A 39 8.06 -6.55 3.00
CA ALA A 39 8.95 -7.34 2.18
C ALA A 39 9.85 -8.18 3.08
N ASP A 40 10.06 -9.43 2.72
CA ASP A 40 11.02 -10.34 3.34
C ASP A 40 11.65 -11.20 2.24
N ASP A 41 12.75 -11.87 2.55
CA ASP A 41 13.40 -12.78 1.62
C ASP A 41 12.84 -14.22 1.74
N GLU A 42 13.20 -15.07 0.78
CA GLU A 42 12.81 -16.48 0.80
C GLU A 42 13.33 -17.18 2.07
N ALA A 43 14.51 -16.79 2.56
CA ALA A 43 15.08 -17.32 3.79
C ALA A 43 14.25 -16.95 5.04
N GLY A 44 13.63 -15.76 5.05
CA GLY A 44 12.70 -15.27 6.07
C GLY A 44 11.43 -16.10 6.10
N LEU A 45 10.85 -16.37 4.92
CA LEU A 45 9.72 -17.30 4.78
C LEU A 45 10.07 -18.69 5.31
N GLN A 46 11.20 -19.27 4.89
CA GLN A 46 11.64 -20.59 5.35
C GLN A 46 11.85 -20.62 6.87
N ARG A 47 12.42 -19.55 7.46
CA ARG A 47 12.60 -19.42 8.90
C ARG A 47 11.26 -19.36 9.64
N ASP A 48 10.27 -18.67 9.10
CA ASP A 48 8.92 -18.60 9.68
C ASP A 48 8.17 -19.93 9.55
N LEU A 49 8.27 -20.62 8.41
CA LEU A 49 7.74 -21.97 8.21
C LEU A 49 8.37 -22.96 9.20
N ALA A 50 9.70 -22.94 9.33
CA ALA A 50 10.43 -23.80 10.27
C ALA A 50 10.05 -23.53 11.73
N ALA A 51 9.73 -22.29 12.08
CA ALA A 51 9.29 -21.89 13.41
C ALA A 51 7.78 -22.11 13.66
N GLY A 52 7.01 -22.58 12.67
CA GLY A 52 5.55 -22.72 12.78
C GLY A 52 4.84 -21.37 12.98
N ARG A 53 5.42 -20.28 12.44
CA ARG A 53 4.89 -18.91 12.55
C ARG A 53 4.08 -18.48 11.33
N VAL A 54 3.84 -19.38 10.37
CA VAL A 54 3.02 -19.09 9.20
C VAL A 54 1.59 -19.54 9.50
N LEU A 55 0.66 -18.57 9.56
CA LEU A 55 -0.76 -18.84 9.79
C LEU A 55 -1.52 -19.04 8.49
N THR A 56 -1.19 -18.25 7.46
CA THR A 56 -1.73 -18.37 6.10
C THR A 56 -0.60 -18.16 5.12
N ILE A 57 -0.65 -18.84 3.98
CA ILE A 57 0.31 -18.68 2.89
C ILE A 57 -0.42 -18.85 1.56
N THR A 58 -0.13 -17.96 0.61
CA THR A 58 -0.78 -17.96 -0.70
C THR A 58 0.09 -17.26 -1.74
N ARG A 59 -0.07 -17.63 -3.01
CA ARG A 59 0.58 -16.96 -4.14
C ARG A 59 -0.29 -15.84 -4.70
N ALA A 60 0.38 -14.78 -5.12
CA ALA A 60 -0.19 -13.59 -5.72
C ALA A 60 0.67 -13.15 -6.92
N GLU A 61 0.02 -12.59 -7.93
CA GLU A 61 0.68 -11.99 -9.10
C GLU A 61 1.23 -10.59 -8.77
N GLY A 62 0.76 -10.00 -7.68
CA GLY A 62 1.22 -8.72 -7.16
C GLY A 62 0.19 -8.12 -6.20
N TRP A 63 0.20 -6.81 -6.09
CA TRP A 63 -0.75 -6.05 -5.28
C TRP A 63 -1.81 -5.38 -6.17
N ASP A 64 -3.02 -5.24 -5.64
CA ASP A 64 -4.06 -4.36 -6.14
C ASP A 64 -4.01 -3.07 -5.30
N ASP A 65 -3.57 -2.00 -5.95
CA ASP A 65 -3.47 -0.65 -5.39
C ASP A 65 -4.58 0.27 -5.94
N SER A 66 -5.56 -0.27 -6.67
CA SER A 66 -6.63 0.52 -7.32
C SER A 66 -7.65 1.12 -6.34
N GLY A 67 -7.47 0.90 -5.04
CA GLY A 67 -8.32 1.42 -3.97
C GLY A 67 -8.10 2.90 -3.63
N PRO A 68 -8.96 3.48 -2.78
CA PRO A 68 -8.68 4.80 -2.19
C PRO A 68 -7.36 4.74 -1.41
N TRP A 69 -6.64 5.86 -1.32
CA TRP A 69 -5.30 5.99 -0.70
C TRP A 69 -5.16 5.47 0.75
N ALA A 70 -6.26 5.22 1.45
CA ALA A 70 -6.28 4.67 2.80
C ALA A 70 -6.56 3.15 2.85
N ARG A 71 -6.95 2.55 1.72
CA ARG A 71 -7.13 1.10 1.60
C ARG A 71 -5.75 0.46 1.56
N ARG A 72 -5.62 -0.62 2.31
CA ARG A 72 -4.44 -1.47 2.27
C ARG A 72 -4.34 -2.13 0.88
N PRO A 73 -3.13 -2.26 0.30
CA PRO A 73 -2.94 -3.04 -0.93
C PRO A 73 -3.41 -4.49 -0.69
N GLU A 74 -4.28 -4.97 -1.57
CA GLU A 74 -4.80 -6.33 -1.50
C GLU A 74 -4.00 -7.25 -2.44
N PRO A 75 -3.56 -8.43 -2.01
CA PRO A 75 -2.83 -9.33 -2.89
C PRO A 75 -3.76 -9.82 -4.02
N ARG A 76 -3.30 -9.73 -5.27
CA ARG A 76 -3.99 -10.29 -6.44
C ARG A 76 -3.64 -11.78 -6.55
N PHE A 77 -4.46 -12.63 -5.91
CA PHE A 77 -4.20 -14.07 -5.85
C PHE A 77 -4.15 -14.71 -7.24
N ALA A 78 -3.12 -15.52 -7.47
CA ALA A 78 -2.93 -16.28 -8.69
C ALA A 78 -2.12 -17.55 -8.37
N GLU A 79 -2.55 -18.71 -8.85
CA GLU A 79 -1.88 -20.00 -8.57
C GLU A 79 -0.41 -20.00 -9.04
N GLY A 80 -0.13 -19.36 -10.18
CA GLY A 80 1.22 -19.15 -10.72
C GLY A 80 1.88 -17.82 -10.33
N GLY A 81 1.39 -17.14 -9.30
CA GLY A 81 1.91 -15.84 -8.87
C GLY A 81 3.37 -15.90 -8.43
N SER A 82 4.13 -14.85 -8.75
CA SER A 82 5.55 -14.71 -8.37
C SER A 82 5.76 -14.10 -6.98
N THR A 83 4.68 -13.75 -6.28
CA THR A 83 4.74 -13.21 -4.92
C THR A 83 4.09 -14.21 -3.97
N VAL A 84 4.81 -14.64 -2.94
CA VAL A 84 4.23 -15.45 -1.85
C VAL A 84 3.93 -14.51 -0.70
N VAL A 85 2.68 -14.51 -0.23
CA VAL A 85 2.20 -13.67 0.88
C VAL A 85 1.82 -14.59 2.04
N TRP A 86 2.28 -14.27 3.25
CA TRP A 86 1.92 -15.00 4.46
C TRP A 86 1.57 -14.09 5.63
N ALA A 87 0.72 -14.58 6.53
CA ALA A 87 0.40 -13.93 7.79
C ALA A 87 1.11 -14.61 8.97
N ARG A 88 1.57 -13.81 9.94
CA ARG A 88 2.17 -14.28 11.20
C ARG A 88 1.19 -14.19 12.37
N PRO A 89 1.45 -14.84 13.52
CA PRO A 89 0.62 -14.77 14.73
C PRO A 89 0.38 -13.36 15.29
N ASP A 90 1.25 -12.40 14.97
CA ASP A 90 1.07 -10.98 15.32
C ASP A 90 0.05 -10.26 14.41
N GLY A 91 -0.47 -10.98 13.41
CA GLY A 91 -1.39 -10.49 12.39
C GLY A 91 -0.70 -9.81 11.22
N ARG A 92 0.62 -9.57 11.25
CA ARG A 92 1.29 -8.87 10.17
C ARG A 92 1.43 -9.75 8.94
N PHE A 93 1.31 -9.10 7.78
CA PHE A 93 1.50 -9.75 6.49
C PHE A 93 2.91 -9.49 5.98
N HIS A 94 3.54 -10.56 5.55
CA HIS A 94 4.84 -10.56 4.92
C HIS A 94 4.70 -11.06 3.49
N TYR A 95 5.62 -10.64 2.63
CA TYR A 95 5.69 -11.14 1.27
C TYR A 95 7.13 -11.31 0.81
N ALA A 96 7.36 -12.30 -0.03
CA ALA A 96 8.63 -12.54 -0.68
C ALA A 96 8.37 -12.77 -2.17
N TYR A 97 9.27 -12.27 -3.00
CA TYR A 97 9.26 -12.59 -4.42
C TYR A 97 9.88 -13.97 -4.61
N VAL A 98 9.06 -14.95 -5.00
CA VAL A 98 9.47 -16.31 -5.28
C VAL A 98 9.11 -16.57 -6.74
N PRO A 99 10.09 -16.82 -7.62
CA PRO A 99 9.84 -17.09 -9.03
C PRO A 99 8.64 -18.01 -9.21
N ALA A 100 7.74 -17.65 -10.13
CA ALA A 100 6.60 -18.48 -10.45
C ALA A 100 7.12 -19.89 -10.77
N PRO A 101 6.46 -20.96 -10.28
CA PRO A 101 6.79 -22.28 -10.76
C PRO A 101 6.65 -22.22 -12.27
N VAL A 102 7.72 -22.57 -12.99
CA VAL A 102 7.62 -22.78 -14.42
C VAL A 102 6.59 -23.89 -14.54
N THR A 103 5.35 -23.55 -14.89
CA THR A 103 4.41 -24.57 -15.34
C THR A 103 5.12 -25.15 -16.54
N ASP A 104 5.44 -26.45 -16.49
CA ASP A 104 5.88 -27.21 -17.65
C ASP A 104 4.66 -27.25 -18.57
N GLY A 105 4.39 -26.09 -19.17
CA GLY A 105 3.25 -25.86 -20.00
C GLY A 105 3.48 -26.69 -21.21
N GLU A 106 2.50 -27.53 -21.50
CA GLU A 106 2.04 -27.63 -22.87
C GLU A 106 3.16 -27.88 -23.89
N ASP A 107 3.96 -28.91 -23.62
CA ASP A 107 4.77 -29.63 -24.63
C ASP A 107 3.89 -30.26 -25.75
N GLY A 108 2.72 -29.70 -26.05
CA GLY A 108 1.72 -30.37 -26.88
C GLY A 108 0.69 -29.48 -27.58
N ALA A 109 0.79 -28.15 -27.54
CA ALA A 109 0.28 -27.39 -28.67
C ALA A 109 1.35 -27.49 -29.76
N ASP A 110 1.39 -28.65 -30.41
CA ASP A 110 2.06 -28.86 -31.69
C ASP A 110 1.76 -27.60 -32.53
N PRO A 111 2.76 -26.79 -32.91
CA PRO A 111 2.50 -25.59 -33.68
C PRO A 111 1.71 -26.05 -34.90
N ASP A 112 0.46 -25.59 -35.00
CA ASP A 112 -0.43 -25.93 -36.11
C ASP A 112 0.40 -25.91 -37.39
N PRO A 113 0.51 -27.03 -38.12
CA PRO A 113 1.49 -27.16 -39.19
C PRO A 113 1.29 -26.00 -40.15
N GLN A 114 2.28 -25.11 -40.22
CA GLN A 114 2.21 -23.93 -41.09
C GLN A 114 1.85 -24.42 -42.50
N PRO A 115 0.67 -24.06 -43.04
CA PRO A 115 0.30 -24.44 -44.40
C PRO A 115 1.18 -23.62 -45.35
N GLY A 116 2.33 -24.16 -45.73
CA GLY A 116 3.26 -23.47 -46.65
C GLY A 116 4.74 -23.82 -46.53
N ALA A 117 5.16 -24.74 -45.66
CA ALA A 117 6.55 -25.18 -45.64
C ALA A 117 6.88 -25.99 -46.92
N ASP A 118 7.71 -25.39 -47.77
CA ASP A 118 8.13 -25.87 -49.08
C ASP A 118 8.98 -27.17 -48.94
N PRO A 119 8.64 -28.30 -49.58
CA PRO A 119 9.28 -29.61 -49.37
C PRO A 119 10.72 -29.76 -49.90
N GLY A 120 11.44 -28.66 -50.18
CA GLY A 120 12.68 -28.68 -50.95
C GLY A 120 13.99 -28.34 -50.23
N SER A 121 13.98 -27.92 -48.96
CA SER A 121 15.21 -27.47 -48.29
C SER A 121 15.90 -28.59 -47.50
N PRO A 122 17.10 -29.06 -47.89
CA PRO A 122 17.86 -30.03 -47.12
C PRO A 122 18.36 -29.40 -45.82
N SER A 123 17.78 -29.83 -44.70
CA SER A 123 18.16 -29.41 -43.36
C SER A 123 19.58 -29.92 -43.02
N PRO A 124 20.52 -29.06 -42.57
CA PRO A 124 21.84 -29.49 -42.14
C PRO A 124 21.71 -30.37 -40.89
N ALA A 125 22.33 -31.56 -40.96
CA ALA A 125 22.31 -32.57 -39.90
C ALA A 125 22.72 -31.99 -38.54
N ALA A 126 21.73 -31.75 -37.68
CA ALA A 126 21.93 -31.49 -36.27
C ALA A 126 22.53 -32.75 -35.64
N THR A 127 23.80 -32.66 -35.27
CA THR A 127 24.51 -33.70 -34.53
C THR A 127 23.84 -33.85 -33.17
N GLY A 128 23.23 -35.01 -32.94
CA GLY A 128 22.50 -35.35 -31.73
C GLY A 128 23.39 -35.31 -30.49
N ALA A 129 23.37 -34.19 -29.78
CA ALA A 129 23.52 -34.21 -28.34
C ALA A 129 22.16 -34.71 -27.80
N SER A 130 22.10 -35.97 -27.41
CA SER A 130 20.95 -36.53 -26.72
C SER A 130 20.67 -35.66 -25.49
N PRO A 131 19.49 -35.04 -25.38
CA PRO A 131 19.10 -34.36 -24.15
C PRO A 131 19.16 -35.41 -23.05
N ASP A 132 19.92 -35.14 -21.99
CA ASP A 132 19.96 -36.00 -20.82
C ASP A 132 18.53 -36.06 -20.24
N PRO A 133 17.82 -37.21 -20.33
CA PRO A 133 16.42 -37.29 -19.91
C PRO A 133 16.26 -37.13 -18.39
N ASP A 134 17.37 -37.11 -17.63
CA ASP A 134 17.37 -36.92 -16.19
C ASP A 134 17.64 -35.48 -15.72
N SER A 135 18.05 -34.56 -16.60
CA SER A 135 18.30 -33.17 -16.18
C SER A 135 17.02 -32.33 -15.96
N GLY A 136 15.85 -32.86 -16.34
CA GLY A 136 14.55 -32.19 -16.18
C GLY A 136 13.70 -32.68 -14.99
N ARG A 137 14.15 -33.67 -14.22
CA ARG A 137 13.28 -34.38 -13.25
C ARG A 137 13.61 -34.20 -11.78
N PHE A 138 14.81 -33.74 -11.45
CA PHE A 138 15.08 -33.24 -10.10
C PHE A 138 14.63 -31.79 -10.01
N ARG A 139 13.32 -31.58 -10.14
CA ARG A 139 12.67 -30.40 -9.58
C ARG A 139 12.87 -30.53 -8.08
N ASP A 140 13.76 -29.74 -7.49
CA ASP A 140 13.92 -29.76 -6.04
C ASP A 140 12.52 -29.50 -5.45
N PRO A 141 11.93 -30.45 -4.68
CA PRO A 141 10.60 -30.26 -4.09
C PRO A 141 10.55 -29.06 -3.14
N TRP A 142 11.71 -28.50 -2.84
CA TRP A 142 11.96 -27.32 -2.02
C TRP A 142 11.89 -26.00 -2.80
N THR A 143 11.77 -26.00 -4.13
CA THR A 143 11.68 -24.76 -4.94
C THR A 143 10.31 -24.10 -4.84
N ASP A 144 9.26 -24.85 -4.51
CA ASP A 144 7.96 -24.27 -4.21
C ASP A 144 7.73 -24.28 -2.68
N PRO A 145 7.80 -23.14 -1.99
CA PRO A 145 7.54 -23.08 -0.55
C PRO A 145 6.12 -23.51 -0.19
N LEU A 146 5.18 -23.51 -1.15
CA LEU A 146 3.84 -24.06 -0.96
C LEU A 146 3.79 -25.59 -0.92
N ALA A 147 4.82 -26.28 -1.43
CA ALA A 147 4.92 -27.73 -1.39
C ALA A 147 5.35 -28.26 -0.01
N ASP A 148 5.79 -27.40 0.91
CA ASP A 148 6.06 -27.78 2.30
C ASP A 148 4.74 -28.26 2.95
N PRO A 149 4.68 -29.48 3.53
CA PRO A 149 3.47 -29.95 4.20
C PRO A 149 2.99 -29.00 5.32
N ARG A 150 3.88 -28.22 5.93
CA ARG A 150 3.52 -27.20 6.93
C ARG A 150 2.77 -26.02 6.31
N ALA A 151 3.02 -25.71 5.04
CA ALA A 151 2.30 -24.68 4.31
C ALA A 151 0.85 -25.09 4.03
N LEU A 152 0.60 -26.38 3.78
CA LEU A 152 -0.75 -26.92 3.54
C LEU A 152 -1.66 -26.71 4.76
N ASP A 153 -1.14 -26.90 5.97
CA ASP A 153 -1.89 -26.72 7.22
C ASP A 153 -2.28 -25.24 7.47
N ALA A 154 -1.54 -24.29 6.89
CA ALA A 154 -1.78 -22.85 7.04
C ALA A 154 -2.91 -22.31 6.12
N THR A 155 -3.38 -23.06 5.14
CA THR A 155 -4.22 -22.50 4.05
C THR A 155 -5.67 -22.11 4.42
N THR A 156 -6.12 -22.29 5.67
CA THR A 156 -7.57 -22.33 5.95
C THR A 156 -8.25 -21.02 6.39
N HIS A 157 -7.55 -19.93 6.72
CA HIS A 157 -8.20 -18.73 7.30
C HIS A 157 -7.75 -17.38 6.71
N PHE A 158 -8.01 -17.15 5.42
CA PHE A 158 -7.87 -15.80 4.83
C PHE A 158 -9.15 -14.99 5.06
N GLY A 159 -9.07 -13.88 5.83
CA GLY A 159 -10.18 -12.91 5.98
C GLY A 159 -10.61 -12.57 7.41
N ASP A 160 -10.24 -13.36 8.43
CA ASP A 160 -10.60 -13.12 9.84
C ASP A 160 -9.39 -12.73 10.71
N THR A 161 -8.35 -12.16 10.10
CA THR A 161 -7.15 -11.78 10.86
C THR A 161 -7.36 -10.45 11.58
N ARG A 162 -6.70 -10.28 12.74
CA ARG A 162 -6.69 -9.00 13.46
C ARG A 162 -6.19 -7.84 12.59
N ALA A 163 -5.29 -8.10 11.64
CA ALA A 163 -4.78 -7.06 10.75
C ALA A 163 -5.80 -6.61 9.70
N ASP A 164 -6.68 -7.49 9.24
CA ASP A 164 -7.78 -7.10 8.36
C ASP A 164 -8.73 -6.15 9.10
N ALA A 165 -9.10 -6.49 10.34
CA ALA A 165 -9.91 -5.59 11.19
C ALA A 165 -9.22 -4.24 11.48
N LEU A 166 -7.89 -4.22 11.69
CA LEU A 166 -7.14 -2.98 11.88
C LEU A 166 -7.02 -2.16 10.59
N ALA A 167 -6.92 -2.81 9.42
CA ALA A 167 -6.88 -2.16 8.12
C ALA A 167 -8.24 -1.54 7.77
N ASP A 168 -9.33 -2.24 8.07
CA ASP A 168 -10.70 -1.72 7.97
C ASP A 168 -10.90 -0.52 8.90
N ALA A 169 -10.43 -0.62 10.15
CA ALA A 169 -10.47 0.50 11.09
C ALA A 169 -9.68 1.72 10.57
N ALA A 170 -8.49 1.51 10.02
CA ALA A 170 -7.70 2.58 9.39
C ALA A 170 -8.47 3.23 8.23
N THR A 171 -9.09 2.42 7.36
CA THR A 171 -9.90 2.90 6.23
C THR A 171 -11.08 3.76 6.71
N VAL A 172 -11.80 3.31 7.74
CA VAL A 172 -12.92 4.06 8.33
C VAL A 172 -12.43 5.38 8.95
N ILE A 173 -11.32 5.37 9.70
CA ILE A 173 -10.77 6.59 10.29
C ILE A 173 -10.35 7.60 9.20
N ALA A 174 -9.71 7.13 8.13
CA ALA A 174 -9.35 7.99 7.00
C ALA A 174 -10.58 8.61 6.33
N LEU A 175 -11.65 7.82 6.13
CA LEU A 175 -12.91 8.30 5.58
C LEU A 175 -13.53 9.36 6.49
N VAL A 176 -13.54 9.15 7.81
CA VAL A 176 -14.04 10.12 8.79
C VAL A 176 -13.23 11.41 8.75
N ILE A 177 -11.90 11.33 8.70
CA ILE A 177 -11.01 12.50 8.58
C ILE A 177 -11.32 13.27 7.30
N GLY A 178 -11.38 12.58 6.16
CA GLY A 178 -11.65 13.18 4.85
C GLY A 178 -13.04 13.83 4.78
N ALA A 179 -14.07 13.15 5.27
CA ALA A 179 -15.44 13.65 5.30
C ALA A 179 -15.60 14.86 6.23
N ALA A 180 -15.01 14.80 7.43
CA ALA A 180 -15.02 15.93 8.38
C ALA A 180 -14.28 17.15 7.81
N TRP A 181 -13.13 16.93 7.17
CA TRP A 181 -12.40 17.99 6.48
C TRP A 181 -13.20 18.59 5.32
N LEU A 182 -13.81 17.78 4.46
CA LEU A 182 -14.58 18.27 3.33
C LEU A 182 -15.83 19.05 3.79
N LEU A 183 -16.54 18.54 4.80
CA LEU A 183 -17.70 19.21 5.39
C LEU A 183 -17.31 20.55 6.01
N THR A 184 -16.20 20.61 6.73
CA THR A 184 -15.70 21.88 7.29
C THR A 184 -15.25 22.86 6.21
N LEU A 185 -14.66 22.39 5.12
CA LEU A 185 -14.26 23.23 3.99
C LEU A 185 -15.47 23.82 3.25
N LEU A 186 -16.55 23.04 3.08
CA LEU A 186 -17.75 23.44 2.33
C LEU A 186 -18.73 24.28 3.17
N ALA A 187 -19.06 23.82 4.37
CA ALA A 187 -20.06 24.45 5.24
C ALA A 187 -19.47 25.43 6.27
N GLY A 188 -18.16 25.35 6.50
CA GLY A 188 -17.48 26.21 7.47
C GLY A 188 -17.22 27.64 6.98
N PRO A 189 -16.68 28.49 7.87
CA PRO A 189 -16.26 29.85 7.54
C PRO A 189 -15.28 29.85 6.35
N PRO A 190 -15.26 30.91 5.53
CA PRO A 190 -14.31 31.00 4.45
C PRO A 190 -12.87 31.02 5.00
N PRO A 191 -11.95 30.22 4.42
CA PRO A 191 -10.55 30.19 4.85
C PRO A 191 -9.87 31.57 4.71
N VAL A 192 -8.88 31.82 5.59
CA VAL A 192 -8.21 33.11 5.72
C VAL A 192 -7.06 33.25 4.71
N LEU A 193 -6.24 32.21 4.53
CA LEU A 193 -5.00 32.29 3.72
C LEU A 193 -5.20 31.94 2.24
N GLY A 194 -6.26 31.22 1.91
CA GLY A 194 -6.55 30.76 0.56
C GLY A 194 -8.05 30.69 0.29
N THR A 195 -8.42 30.48 -0.97
CA THR A 195 -9.82 30.15 -1.30
C THR A 195 -10.15 28.71 -0.87
N ARG A 196 -11.44 28.36 -0.82
CA ARG A 196 -11.85 26.96 -0.63
C ARG A 196 -11.25 26.05 -1.69
N TRP A 197 -11.16 26.52 -2.94
CA TRP A 197 -10.54 25.78 -4.05
C TRP A 197 -9.04 25.57 -3.86
N TYR A 198 -8.32 26.55 -3.31
CA TYR A 198 -6.90 26.38 -2.96
C TYR A 198 -6.72 25.21 -1.97
N TRP A 199 -7.51 25.21 -0.89
CA TRP A 199 -7.42 24.18 0.13
C TRP A 199 -7.96 22.82 -0.32
N PHE A 200 -8.96 22.80 -1.21
CA PHE A 200 -9.44 21.57 -1.84
C PHE A 200 -8.30 20.81 -2.51
N TRP A 201 -7.52 21.48 -3.37
CA TRP A 201 -6.37 20.84 -4.03
C TRP A 201 -5.31 20.38 -3.04
N ILE A 202 -4.96 21.24 -2.08
CA ILE A 202 -3.93 20.89 -1.09
C ILE A 202 -4.36 19.72 -0.21
N GLY A 203 -5.64 19.64 0.15
CA GLY A 203 -6.18 18.54 0.94
C GLY A 203 -6.07 17.16 0.29
N LEU A 204 -5.93 17.12 -1.05
CA LEU A 204 -5.69 15.89 -1.81
C LEU A 204 -4.22 15.44 -1.83
N LEU A 205 -3.35 16.10 -1.07
CA LEU A 205 -1.98 15.61 -0.90
C LEU A 205 -1.96 14.21 -0.25
N PRO A 206 -1.04 13.32 -0.67
CA PRO A 206 -0.94 11.97 -0.13
C PRO A 206 -0.81 11.94 1.39
N LEU A 207 -1.22 10.81 1.99
CA LEU A 207 -1.13 10.56 3.43
C LEU A 207 -1.90 11.58 4.29
N GLY A 208 -2.85 12.34 3.72
CA GLY A 208 -3.61 13.36 4.42
C GLY A 208 -2.78 14.57 4.90
N VAL A 209 -1.55 14.75 4.38
CA VAL A 209 -0.66 15.87 4.77
C VAL A 209 -1.32 17.23 4.49
N GLY A 210 -2.11 17.31 3.43
CA GLY A 210 -2.90 18.49 3.09
C GLY A 210 -3.90 18.90 4.16
N VAL A 211 -4.61 17.91 4.72
CA VAL A 211 -5.59 18.10 5.79
C VAL A 211 -4.89 18.62 7.06
N LEU A 212 -3.72 18.08 7.39
CA LEU A 212 -2.90 18.57 8.51
C LEU A 212 -2.42 20.00 8.28
N ALA A 213 -1.93 20.31 7.08
CA ALA A 213 -1.48 21.65 6.72
C ALA A 213 -2.62 22.67 6.83
N TRP A 214 -3.83 22.30 6.39
CA TRP A 214 -5.04 23.09 6.57
C TRP A 214 -5.38 23.28 8.05
N ALA A 215 -5.46 22.20 8.84
CA ALA A 215 -5.80 22.28 10.26
C ALA A 215 -4.80 23.17 11.04
N TYR A 216 -3.51 23.04 10.72
CA TYR A 216 -2.48 23.87 11.32
C TYR A 216 -2.60 25.34 10.96
N ARG A 217 -2.82 25.63 9.67
CA ARG A 217 -2.85 27.02 9.19
C ARG A 217 -4.16 27.72 9.48
N GLU A 218 -5.29 27.08 9.23
CA GLU A 218 -6.62 27.69 9.29
C GLU A 218 -7.31 27.50 10.64
N CYS A 219 -7.01 26.43 11.39
CA CYS A 219 -7.61 26.23 12.72
C CYS A 219 -6.68 26.67 13.85
N TRP A 220 -5.39 26.30 13.83
CA TRP A 220 -4.46 26.68 14.91
C TRP A 220 -3.92 28.10 14.80
N ARG A 221 -3.71 28.61 13.58
CA ARG A 221 -3.19 29.96 13.33
C ARG A 221 -4.23 30.96 12.83
N ALA A 222 -5.51 30.68 13.10
CA ALA A 222 -6.63 31.53 12.67
C ALA A 222 -6.53 32.99 13.15
N ASP A 223 -5.84 33.23 14.28
CA ASP A 223 -5.72 34.55 14.90
C ASP A 223 -4.64 35.43 14.27
N ALA A 224 -3.84 34.89 13.34
CA ALA A 224 -2.82 35.68 12.65
C ALA A 224 -3.51 36.67 11.68
N PRO A 225 -3.20 37.98 11.75
CA PRO A 225 -3.79 38.95 10.83
C PRO A 225 -3.45 38.59 9.39
N ALA A 226 -4.44 38.67 8.50
CA ALA A 226 -4.27 38.39 7.09
C ALA A 226 -3.46 39.51 6.42
N THR A 227 -2.13 39.43 6.47
CA THR A 227 -1.23 40.47 5.94
C THR A 227 -0.92 40.31 4.45
N GLY A 228 -1.67 39.49 3.71
CA GLY A 228 -1.39 39.20 2.30
C GLY A 228 -2.62 38.92 1.45
N SER A 229 -2.45 38.98 0.13
CA SER A 229 -3.49 38.59 -0.81
C SER A 229 -3.84 37.11 -0.66
N ARG A 230 -5.14 36.79 -0.74
CA ARG A 230 -5.61 35.39 -0.66
C ARG A 230 -5.05 34.59 -1.84
N ARG A 231 -4.50 33.41 -1.55
CA ARG A 231 -3.98 32.51 -2.58
C ARG A 231 -5.11 32.02 -3.50
N SER A 232 -4.86 32.06 -4.81
CA SER A 232 -5.82 31.62 -5.82
C SER A 232 -5.94 30.10 -5.83
N GLY A 233 -7.06 29.58 -6.31
CA GLY A 233 -7.26 28.13 -6.39
C GLY A 233 -6.26 27.42 -7.30
N TRP A 234 -5.87 28.04 -8.43
CA TRP A 234 -4.85 27.50 -9.34
C TRP A 234 -3.46 27.37 -8.71
N SER A 235 -3.09 28.28 -7.80
CA SER A 235 -1.86 28.12 -7.04
C SER A 235 -1.89 26.87 -6.15
N GLY A 236 -3.08 26.48 -5.67
CA GLY A 236 -3.28 25.26 -4.89
C GLY A 236 -2.99 24.01 -5.70
N LEU A 237 -3.44 23.98 -6.97
CA LEU A 237 -3.12 22.89 -7.89
C LEU A 237 -1.60 22.76 -8.12
N GLY A 238 -0.90 23.87 -8.37
CA GLY A 238 0.55 23.85 -8.52
C GLY A 238 1.28 23.33 -7.27
N TRP A 239 0.85 23.78 -6.09
CA TRP A 239 1.39 23.29 -4.82
C TRP A 239 1.05 21.82 -4.53
N TRP A 240 -0.11 21.33 -4.99
CA TRP A 240 -0.47 19.92 -4.88
C TRP A 240 0.48 19.04 -5.70
N ILE A 241 0.78 19.42 -6.95
CA ILE A 241 1.73 18.67 -7.79
C ILE A 241 3.12 18.63 -7.14
N VAL A 242 3.65 19.80 -6.76
CA VAL A 242 4.97 19.90 -6.14
C VAL A 242 5.02 19.17 -4.81
N GLY A 243 3.97 19.31 -4.00
CA GLY A 243 3.87 18.63 -2.71
C GLY A 243 3.77 17.11 -2.86
N GLY A 244 3.03 16.62 -3.85
CA GLY A 244 2.94 15.19 -4.15
C GLY A 244 4.29 14.61 -4.52
N ILE A 245 5.01 15.26 -5.45
CA ILE A 245 6.39 14.87 -5.82
C ILE A 245 7.31 14.90 -4.59
N GLY A 246 7.23 15.96 -3.78
CA GLY A 246 8.04 16.09 -2.57
C GLY A 246 7.80 14.96 -1.57
N VAL A 247 6.53 14.60 -1.33
CA VAL A 247 6.17 13.47 -0.45
C VAL A 247 6.71 12.16 -1.01
N SER A 248 6.54 11.90 -2.31
CA SER A 248 7.08 10.68 -2.94
C SER A 248 8.59 10.58 -2.81
N LEU A 249 9.33 11.68 -3.06
CA LEU A 249 10.79 11.69 -2.89
C LEU A 249 11.22 11.46 -1.44
N VAL A 250 10.47 11.99 -0.47
CA VAL A 250 10.73 11.75 0.96
C VAL A 250 10.52 10.27 1.30
N VAL A 251 9.44 9.65 0.82
CA VAL A 251 9.17 8.22 1.07
C VAL A 251 10.27 7.35 0.48
N VAL A 252 10.66 7.58 -0.77
CA VAL A 252 11.77 6.85 -1.42
C VAL A 252 13.08 7.07 -0.67
N GLY A 253 13.41 8.32 -0.33
CA GLY A 253 14.63 8.63 0.42
C GLY A 253 14.65 7.97 1.80
N LEU A 254 13.51 7.90 2.47
CA LEU A 254 13.37 7.23 3.76
C LEU A 254 13.58 5.72 3.63
N GLY A 255 13.06 5.09 2.57
CA GLY A 255 13.29 3.67 2.27
C GLY A 255 14.77 3.37 2.03
N VAL A 256 15.47 4.22 1.28
CA VAL A 256 16.91 4.06 1.05
C VAL A 256 17.73 4.19 2.34
N VAL A 257 17.36 5.10 3.25
CA VAL A 257 18.12 5.36 4.48
C VAL A 257 17.82 4.38 5.60
N LEU A 258 16.55 4.01 5.77
CA LEU A 258 16.08 3.17 6.87
C LEU A 258 15.99 1.68 6.52
N GLY A 259 16.06 1.33 5.24
CA GLY A 259 15.84 -0.01 4.73
C GLY A 259 14.35 -0.40 4.66
N ASP A 260 14.09 -1.52 3.98
CA ASP A 260 12.74 -2.06 3.77
C ASP A 260 12.05 -2.50 5.07
N ASP A 261 12.83 -2.75 6.13
CA ASP A 261 12.31 -3.13 7.45
C ASP A 261 11.42 -2.04 8.07
N LEU A 262 11.78 -0.76 7.89
CA LEU A 262 11.10 0.37 8.52
C LEU A 262 10.11 1.05 7.60
N VAL A 263 10.46 1.22 6.32
CA VAL A 263 9.62 1.84 5.30
C VAL A 263 9.17 0.74 4.35
N PRO A 264 7.88 0.38 4.35
CA PRO A 264 7.37 -0.58 3.38
C PRO A 264 7.57 -0.02 1.96
N SER A 265 8.27 -0.76 1.12
CA SER A 265 8.45 -0.46 -0.30
C SER A 265 7.32 -1.11 -1.09
N TRP A 266 6.36 -0.31 -1.54
CA TRP A 266 5.31 -0.70 -2.48
C TRP A 266 5.54 -0.03 -3.85
#